data_AF-A0A2V6FXL8-F1
#
_entry.id   AF-A0A2V6FXL8-F1
#
_cell.length_a   1.000
_cell.length_b   1.000
_cell.length_c   1.000
_cell.angle_alpha   90.00
_cell.angle_beta   90.00
_cell.angle_gamma   90.00
#
_symmetry.space_group_name_H-M   'P 1'
#
loop_
_entity.id
_entity.type
_entity.pdbx_description
1 polymer ?
#
loop_
_entity_poly.entity_id
_entity_poly.type
_entity_poly.pdbx_seq_one_letter_code
_entity_poly.pdbx_strand_id
1 'polypeptide(L)'
;FCDHINRCDVAIEQTNHTHHKGNPYRCRIDVTVARGHELVADERQMDNGTHQPLNKVIHDAFKTMERELRRVVDKQRRDVKTHANTRSPK
;
A
#
# COMPACT_ATOMS: atom_id res chain seq x y z
N PHE A 1 6.97 10.73 4.31
CA PHE A 1 6.65 9.74 5.35
C PHE A 1 5.38 10.15 6.08
N CYS A 2 4.54 9.18 6.47
CA CYS A 2 3.25 9.38 7.13
C CYS A 2 3.38 8.97 8.60
N ASP A 3 3.05 9.87 9.53
CA ASP A 3 3.13 9.58 10.97
C ASP A 3 1.81 9.04 11.54
N HIS A 4 0.76 8.91 10.71
CA HIS A 4 -0.61 8.62 11.13
C HIS A 4 -1.12 7.27 10.62
N ILE A 5 -0.26 6.25 10.55
CA ILE A 5 -0.67 4.89 10.21
C ILE A 5 -1.27 4.25 11.47
N ASN A 6 -2.55 3.89 11.41
CA ASN A 6 -3.27 3.29 12.52
C ASN A 6 -3.22 1.77 12.49
N ARG A 7 -3.17 1.19 11.29
CA ARG A 7 -3.19 -0.27 11.09
C ARG A 7 -2.48 -0.64 9.79
N CYS A 8 -1.78 -1.77 9.79
CA CYS A 8 -1.16 -2.38 8.63
C CYS A 8 -1.31 -3.90 8.76
N ASP A 9 -2.22 -4.49 8.00
CA ASP A 9 -2.39 -5.94 7.93
C ASP A 9 -1.76 -6.47 6.65
N VAL A 10 -1.05 -7.58 6.77
CA VAL A 10 -0.39 -8.24 5.64
C VAL A 10 -0.88 -9.67 5.56
N ALA A 11 -1.48 -10.04 4.44
CA ALA A 11 -1.90 -11.40 4.13
C ALA A 11 -1.06 -11.95 2.97
N ILE A 12 -0.40 -13.08 3.20
CA ILE A 12 0.36 -13.80 2.19
C ILE A 12 -0.36 -15.10 1.92
N GLU A 13 -0.77 -15.30 0.67
CA GLU A 13 -1.56 -16.44 0.23
C GLU A 13 -0.80 -17.22 -0.84
N GLN A 14 -0.93 -18.54 -0.78
CA GLN A 14 -0.49 -19.47 -1.82
C GLN A 14 -1.72 -20.17 -2.39
N THR A 15 -2.13 -19.75 -3.58
CA THR A 15 -3.44 -20.10 -4.15
C THR A 15 -3.62 -21.60 -4.41
N ASN A 16 -2.54 -22.35 -4.64
CA ASN A 16 -2.60 -23.81 -4.82
C ASN A 16 -1.43 -24.51 -4.12
N HIS A 17 -1.69 -25.26 -3.06
CA HIS A 17 -0.66 -26.06 -2.37
C HIS A 17 -0.20 -27.29 -3.18
N THR A 18 -1.06 -27.82 -4.06
CA THR A 18 -0.85 -29.12 -4.72
C THR A 18 -0.11 -29.05 -6.06
N HIS A 19 -0.11 -27.89 -6.73
CA HIS A 19 0.56 -27.69 -8.02
C HIS A 19 1.77 -26.77 -7.87
N HIS A 20 2.98 -27.33 -7.91
CA HIS A 20 4.23 -26.56 -7.89
C HIS A 20 4.48 -25.78 -9.19
N LYS A 21 3.82 -26.15 -10.29
CA LYS A 21 3.94 -25.46 -11.59
C LYS A 21 2.93 -24.31 -11.66
N GLY A 22 3.45 -23.08 -11.64
CA GLY A 22 2.64 -21.87 -11.81
C GLY A 22 2.00 -21.31 -10.53
N ASN A 23 2.48 -21.73 -9.35
CA ASN A 23 1.92 -21.31 -8.07
C ASN A 23 2.14 -19.82 -7.81
N PRO A 24 1.10 -18.97 -7.94
CA PRO A 24 1.27 -17.54 -7.80
C PRO A 24 1.12 -17.19 -6.32
N TYR A 25 2.21 -16.76 -5.68
CA TYR A 25 2.10 -16.09 -4.39
C TYR A 25 1.31 -14.81 -4.57
N ARG A 26 0.44 -14.52 -3.61
CA ARG A 26 -0.31 -13.28 -3.51
C ARG A 26 0.05 -12.60 -2.20
N CYS A 27 0.39 -11.32 -2.26
CA CYS A 27 0.57 -10.49 -1.07
C CYS A 27 -0.47 -9.38 -1.12
N ARG A 28 -1.31 -9.34 -0.09
CA ARG A 28 -2.27 -8.26 0.15
C ARG A 28 -1.82 -7.47 1.36
N ILE A 29 -1.71 -6.16 1.22
CA ILE A 29 -1.41 -5.23 2.30
C ILE A 29 -2.60 -4.28 2.43
N ASP A 30 -3.23 -4.26 3.60
CA ASP A 30 -4.29 -3.32 3.94
C ASP A 30 -3.75 -2.34 4.99
N VAL A 31 -3.73 -1.04 4.66
CA VAL A 31 -3.24 0.04 5.52
C VAL A 31 -4.37 1.00 5.82
N THR A 32 -4.62 1.25 7.10
CA THR A 32 -5.54 2.30 7.55
C THR A 32 -4.74 3.49 8.05
N VAL A 33 -4.99 4.67 7.48
CA VAL A 33 -4.41 5.93 7.96
C VAL A 33 -5.48 6.84 8.58
N ALA A 34 -5.04 7.71 9.50
CA ALA A 34 -5.92 8.68 10.13
C ALA A 34 -6.64 9.55 9.08
N ARG A 35 -7.83 10.03 9.45
CA ARG A 35 -8.86 10.60 8.55
C ARG A 35 -9.66 9.56 7.73
N GLY A 36 -9.52 8.28 8.05
CA GLY A 36 -10.38 7.22 7.52
C GLY A 36 -10.06 6.81 6.09
N HIS A 37 -8.84 7.06 5.61
CA HIS A 37 -8.42 6.51 4.32
C HIS A 37 -7.93 5.08 4.51
N GLU A 38 -8.48 4.19 3.71
CA GLU A 38 -8.05 2.80 3.60
C GLU A 38 -7.28 2.63 2.29
N LEU A 39 -6.10 2.04 2.38
CA LEU A 39 -5.21 1.76 1.26
C LEU A 39 -5.05 0.26 1.15
N VAL A 40 -5.21 -0.27 -0.05
CA VAL A 40 -5.05 -1.71 -0.32
C VAL A 40 -4.07 -1.88 -1.46
N ALA A 41 -3.04 -2.69 -1.25
CA ALA A 41 -2.16 -3.17 -2.31
C ALA A 41 -2.36 -4.69 -2.45
N ASP A 42 -2.67 -5.15 -3.66
CA ASP A 42 -2.80 -6.57 -4.01
C ASP A 42 -1.81 -6.87 -5.13
N GLU A 43 -0.71 -7.53 -4.78
CA GLU A 43 0.30 -7.96 -5.74
C GLU A 43 0.29 -9.48 -5.89
N ARG A 44 0.42 -9.93 -7.13
CA ARG A 44 0.38 -11.34 -7.52
C ARG A 44 1.58 -11.67 -8.38
N GLN A 45 2.17 -12.83 -8.12
CA GLN A 45 3.18 -13.35 -9.01
C GLN A 45 2.53 -13.81 -10.33
N MET A 46 2.96 -13.21 -11.45
CA MET A 46 2.52 -13.64 -12.78
C MET A 46 3.57 -14.48 -13.54
N ASP A 47 4.80 -14.57 -13.03
CA ASP A 47 5.92 -15.19 -13.75
C ASP A 47 6.65 -16.27 -12.93
N ASN A 48 6.73 -17.45 -13.50
CA ASN A 48 7.26 -18.70 -12.99
C ASN A 48 8.79 -18.81 -13.16
N GLY A 49 9.43 -17.84 -13.82
CA GLY A 49 10.84 -17.91 -14.20
C GLY A 49 11.87 -17.48 -13.14
N THR A 50 11.45 -16.95 -11.99
CA THR A 50 12.38 -16.37 -11.00
C THR A 50 12.57 -17.26 -9.77
N HIS A 51 13.83 -17.44 -9.35
CA HIS A 51 14.25 -18.27 -8.21
C HIS A 51 13.79 -17.75 -6.83
N GLN A 52 13.20 -16.54 -6.74
CA GLN A 52 12.71 -15.95 -5.49
C GLN A 52 11.30 -15.34 -5.65
N PRO A 53 10.29 -16.19 -5.89
CA PRO A 53 8.93 -15.77 -6.19
C PRO A 53 8.27 -14.95 -5.06
N LEU A 54 8.44 -15.39 -3.81
CA LEU A 54 7.77 -14.79 -2.64
C LEU A 54 8.36 -13.42 -2.27
N ASN A 55 9.68 -13.33 -2.14
CA ASN A 55 10.36 -12.09 -1.75
C ASN A 55 10.05 -10.95 -2.72
N LYS A 56 9.98 -11.26 -4.03
CA LYS A 56 9.62 -10.30 -5.05
C LYS A 56 8.20 -9.77 -4.88
N VAL A 57 7.22 -10.65 -4.69
CA VAL A 57 5.81 -10.24 -4.50
C VAL A 57 5.64 -9.39 -3.25
N ILE A 58 6.30 -9.76 -2.14
CA ILE A 58 6.29 -8.96 -0.92
C ILE A 58 6.90 -7.58 -1.18
N HIS A 59 8.08 -7.52 -1.79
CA HIS A 59 8.77 -6.28 -2.10
C HIS A 59 7.93 -5.37 -3.01
N ASP A 60 7.34 -5.93 -4.06
CA ASP A 60 6.47 -5.19 -4.99
C ASP A 60 5.22 -4.68 -4.27
N ALA A 61 4.64 -5.45 -3.35
CA ALA A 61 3.48 -5.02 -2.56
C ALA A 61 3.79 -3.83 -1.67
N PHE A 62 4.91 -3.88 -0.94
CA PHE A 62 5.35 -2.76 -0.10
C PHE A 62 5.72 -1.53 -0.94
N LYS A 63 6.34 -1.72 -2.11
CA LYS A 63 6.66 -0.63 -3.03
C LYS A 63 5.41 0.04 -3.60
N THR A 64 4.40 -0.75 -3.96
CA THR A 64 3.09 -0.24 -4.39
C THR A 64 2.41 0.52 -3.25
N MET A 65 2.41 -0.04 -2.04
CA MET A 65 1.82 0.61 -0.86
C MET A 65 2.53 1.93 -0.52
N GLU A 66 3.86 2.00 -0.60
CA GLU A 66 4.61 3.25 -0.38
C GLU A 66 4.16 4.36 -1.33
N ARG A 67 3.96 4.02 -2.61
CA ARG A 67 3.50 4.97 -3.63
C ARG A 67 2.10 5.49 -3.32
N GLU A 68 1.16 4.61 -2.96
CA GLU A 68 -0.20 5.02 -2.62
C GLU A 68 -0.24 5.86 -1.34
N LEU A 69 0.51 5.46 -0.31
CA LEU A 69 0.62 6.21 0.93
C LEU A 69 1.19 7.62 0.70
N ARG A 70 2.20 7.75 -0.15
CA ARG A 70 2.78 9.06 -0.51
C ARG A 70 1.74 9.97 -1.15
N ARG A 71 0.92 9.46 -2.07
CA ARG A 71 -0.17 10.22 -2.70
C ARG A 71 -1.19 10.72 -1.67
N VAL A 72 -1.59 9.87 -0.72
CA VAL A 72 -2.53 10.26 0.33
C VAL A 72 -1.94 11.33 1.24
N VAL A 73 -0.69 11.15 1.69
CA VAL A 73 -0.01 12.14 2.53
C VAL A 73 0.14 13.49 1.82
N ASP A 74 0.52 13.47 0.54
CA ASP A 74 0.68 14.69 -0.24
C ASP A 74 -0.64 15.44 -0.41
N LYS A 75 -1.75 14.71 -0.62
CA LYS A 75 -3.10 15.28 -0.66
C LYS A 75 -3.47 15.90 0.69
N GLN A 76 -3.29 15.16 1.80
CA GLN A 76 -3.57 15.65 3.15
C GLN A 76 -2.77 16.92 3.48
N ARG A 77 -1.48 16.96 3.12
CA ARG A 77 -0.61 18.14 3.35
C ARG A 77 -1.06 19.35 2.53
N ARG A 78 -1.60 19.15 1.32
CA ARG A 78 -2.15 20.23 0.50
C ARG A 78 -3.47 20.76 1.09
N ASP A 79 -4.35 19.88 1.55
CA ASP A 79 -5.62 20.27 2.19
C ASP A 79 -5.40 21.05 3.51
N VAL A 80 -4.40 20.67 4.31
CA VAL A 80 -4.06 21.38 5.57
C VAL A 80 -3.53 22.80 5.31
N LYS A 81 -2.93 23.06 4.15
CA LYS A 81 -2.39 24.40 3.81
C LYS A 81 -3.44 25.40 3.31
N THR A 82 -4.70 25.00 3.14
CA THR A 82 -5.75 25.88 2.54
C THR A 82 -6.56 26.69 3.59
N HIS A 83 -6.19 26.66 4.87
CA HIS A 83 -6.87 27.42 5.92
C HIS A 83 -6.02 28.50 6.59
N ALA A 84 -5.19 29.22 5.82
CA ALA A 84 -4.76 30.56 6.22
C ALA A 84 -5.78 31.60 5.71
N ASN A 85 -7.00 31.53 6.25
CA ASN A 85 -7.91 32.66 6.21
C ASN A 85 -7.53 33.60 7.36
N THR A 86 -6.72 34.60 7.07
CA THR A 86 -6.88 35.90 7.75
C THR A 86 -7.28 36.90 6.69
N ARG A 87 -8.59 36.94 6.42
CA ARG A 87 -9.30 38.18 6.09
C ARG A 87 -8.84 39.26 7.07
N SER A 88 -8.13 40.27 6.60
CA SER A 88 -8.07 41.57 7.26
C SER A 88 -9.35 42.34 6.92
N PRO A 89 -10.24 42.66 7.87
CA PRO A 89 -11.17 43.76 7.70
C PRO A 89 -10.43 45.09 7.98
N LYS A 90 -10.86 46.10 7.23
CA LYS A 90 -10.36 47.48 7.15
C LYS A 90 -10.14 48.19 8.48
#